data_AF-A0A4S1FEP9-F1
#
_entry.id   AF-A0A4S1FEP9-F1
#
_cell.length_a   1.000
_cell.length_b   1.000
_cell.length_c   1.000
_cell.angle_alpha   90.00
_cell.angle_beta   90.00
_cell.angle_gamma   90.00
#
_symmetry.space_group_name_H-M   'P 1'
#
loop_
_entity.id
_entity.type
_entity.pdbx_description
1 polymer ?
#
loop_
_entity_poly.entity_id
_entity_poly.type
_entity_poly.pdbx_seq_one_letter_code
_entity_poly.pdbx_strand_id
1 'polypeptide(L)'
;PIQIFAGDQHGLNTLEHQPQKIAAMEANWNTGPNVPLVLFAWPDEAAKENRFELTIPDGASVVLRHSPSGVVPGLNDYPGNHPPVFPVFWGFR
;
A
#
# COMPACT_ATOMS: atom_id res chain seq x y z
N PRO A 1 12.81 7.70 17.65
CA PRO A 1 13.77 7.81 16.52
C PRO A 1 14.14 6.46 15.89
N ILE A 2 14.72 5.51 16.64
CA ILE A 2 15.04 4.16 16.14
C ILE A 2 13.80 3.38 15.71
N GLN A 3 12.66 3.61 16.37
CA GLN A 3 11.39 2.95 16.06
C GLN A 3 10.85 3.25 14.66
N ILE A 4 11.10 4.44 14.11
CA ILE A 4 10.71 4.80 12.73
C ILE A 4 11.59 4.03 11.74
N PHE A 5 12.89 3.94 12.01
CA PHE A 5 13.84 3.20 11.19
C PHE A 5 13.57 1.68 11.23
N ALA A 6 13.25 1.14 12.40
CA ALA A 6 12.85 -0.25 12.56
C ALA A 6 11.52 -0.55 11.84
N GLY A 7 10.57 0.40 11.85
CA GLY A 7 9.31 0.31 11.11
C GLY A 7 9.52 0.31 9.59
N ASP A 8 10.38 1.20 9.09
CA ASP A 8 10.76 1.26 7.67
C ASP A 8 11.43 -0.04 7.20
N GLN A 9 12.43 -0.52 7.94
CA GLN A 9 13.11 -1.79 7.66
C GLN A 9 12.12 -2.98 7.66
N HIS A 10 11.15 -2.98 8.58
CA HIS A 10 10.15 -4.03 8.65
C HIS A 10 9.13 -3.93 7.50
N GLY A 11 8.78 -2.73 7.08
CA GLY A 11 7.97 -2.45 5.89
C GLY A 11 8.64 -2.94 4.60
N LEU A 12 9.92 -2.65 4.41
CA LEU A 12 10.73 -3.12 3.27
C LEU A 12 10.83 -4.66 3.25
N ASN A 13 11.10 -5.29 4.38
CA ASN A 13 11.16 -6.75 4.47
C ASN A 13 9.79 -7.40 4.17
N THR A 14 8.70 -6.78 4.63
CA THR A 14 7.33 -7.24 4.34
C THR A 14 6.97 -7.02 2.87
N LEU A 15 7.45 -5.95 2.24
CA LEU A 15 7.29 -5.72 0.81
C LEU A 15 7.94 -6.82 -0.03
N GLU A 16 9.09 -7.34 0.39
CA GLU A 16 9.80 -8.41 -0.31
C GLU A 16 9.10 -9.78 -0.15
N HIS A 17 8.59 -10.09 1.04
CA HIS A 17 8.03 -11.43 1.34
C HIS A 17 6.50 -11.51 1.23
N GLN A 18 5.79 -10.41 1.44
CA GLN A 18 4.33 -10.33 1.47
C GLN A 18 3.82 -9.03 0.80
N PRO A 19 4.14 -8.82 -0.50
CA PRO A 19 3.74 -7.62 -1.23
C PRO A 19 2.22 -7.37 -1.25
N GLN A 20 1.42 -8.43 -1.28
CA GLN A 20 -0.04 -8.37 -1.22
C GLN A 20 -0.57 -7.77 0.09
N LYS A 21 0.16 -7.95 1.20
CA LYS A 21 -0.22 -7.39 2.51
C LYS A 21 0.05 -5.90 2.54
N ILE A 22 1.20 -5.46 2.02
CA ILE A 22 1.49 -4.03 1.86
C ILE A 22 0.50 -3.38 0.90
N ALA A 23 0.18 -4.02 -0.23
CA ALA A 23 -0.81 -3.51 -1.16
C ALA A 23 -2.19 -3.34 -0.51
N ALA A 24 -2.60 -4.27 0.37
CA ALA A 24 -3.84 -4.15 1.15
C ALA A 24 -3.76 -3.05 2.22
N MET A 25 -2.61 -2.88 2.87
CA MET A 25 -2.37 -1.81 3.84
C MET A 25 -2.44 -0.44 3.18
N GLU A 26 -1.94 -0.29 1.97
CA GLU A 26 -2.00 0.97 1.22
C GLU A 26 -3.30 1.13 0.39
N ALA A 27 -4.17 0.12 0.36
CA ALA A 27 -5.27 -0.01 -0.59
C ALA A 27 -4.85 0.32 -2.03
N ASN A 28 -3.67 -0.18 -2.43
CA ASN A 28 -3.13 0.01 -3.76
C ASN A 28 -3.64 -1.09 -4.70
N TRP A 29 -4.49 -0.71 -5.66
CA TRP A 29 -5.09 -1.67 -6.58
C TRP A 29 -4.18 -2.06 -7.74
N ASN A 30 -3.39 -1.11 -8.24
CA ASN A 30 -2.63 -1.28 -9.47
C ASN A 30 -1.12 -1.21 -9.21
N THR A 31 -0.37 -2.11 -9.84
CA THR A 31 1.10 -2.07 -9.80
C THR A 31 1.60 -0.95 -10.69
N GLY A 32 2.49 -0.11 -10.16
CA GLY A 32 3.05 0.98 -10.94
C GLY A 32 4.06 1.83 -10.17
N PRO A 33 4.74 2.75 -10.87
CA PRO A 33 5.46 3.85 -10.25
C PRO A 33 4.48 4.95 -9.80
N ASN A 34 4.98 5.96 -9.09
CA ASN A 34 4.22 7.17 -8.75
C ASN A 34 2.95 6.88 -7.93
N VAL A 35 3.01 5.85 -7.08
CA VAL A 35 1.85 5.40 -6.31
C VAL A 35 1.62 6.39 -5.17
N PRO A 36 0.40 6.94 -5.05
CA PRO A 36 0.08 7.88 -4.00
C PRO A 36 0.05 7.20 -2.63
N LEU A 37 0.48 7.91 -1.59
CA LEU A 37 0.24 7.50 -0.20
C LEU A 37 -1.22 7.80 0.14
N VAL A 38 -1.99 6.79 0.51
CA VAL A 38 -3.40 6.96 0.86
C VAL A 38 -3.51 7.28 2.36
N LEU A 39 -3.88 8.51 2.71
CA LEU A 39 -4.06 8.89 4.12
C LEU A 39 -5.43 8.43 4.64
N PHE A 40 -6.44 8.48 3.79
CA PHE A 40 -7.81 8.07 4.09
C PHE A 40 -8.46 7.57 2.80
N ALA A 41 -9.26 6.52 2.90
CA ALA A 41 -10.12 6.04 1.83
C ALA A 41 -11.16 5.09 2.41
N TRP A 42 -12.20 4.83 1.63
CA TRP A 42 -13.13 3.74 1.80
C TRP A 42 -12.87 2.69 0.71
N PRO A 43 -12.11 1.61 0.99
CA PRO A 43 -11.78 0.61 -0.01
C PRO A 43 -13.02 -0.20 -0.43
N ASP A 44 -13.24 -0.34 -1.73
CA ASP A 44 -14.28 -1.16 -2.34
C ASP A 44 -13.62 -2.30 -3.13
N GLU A 45 -13.55 -3.48 -2.52
CA GLU A 45 -12.93 -4.67 -3.12
C GLU A 45 -13.68 -5.20 -4.34
N ALA A 46 -15.01 -5.02 -4.40
CA ALA A 46 -15.81 -5.49 -5.52
C ALA A 46 -15.55 -4.63 -6.77
N ALA A 47 -15.45 -3.32 -6.57
CA ALA A 47 -15.14 -2.36 -7.64
C ALA A 47 -13.63 -2.20 -7.88
N LYS A 48 -12.77 -2.73 -6.99
CA LYS A 48 -11.30 -2.60 -7.02
C LYS A 48 -10.86 -1.13 -7.07
N GLU A 49 -11.51 -0.32 -6.24
CA GLU A 49 -11.29 1.12 -6.19
C GLU A 49 -11.36 1.65 -4.75
N ASN A 50 -10.81 2.85 -4.55
CA ASN A 50 -10.92 3.58 -3.30
C ASN A 50 -11.97 4.68 -3.45
N ARG A 51 -13.03 4.63 -2.62
CA ARG A 51 -14.03 5.69 -2.54
C ARG A 51 -13.60 6.73 -1.51
N PHE A 52 -13.96 8.00 -1.71
CA PHE A 52 -13.66 9.09 -0.75
C PHE A 52 -12.18 9.14 -0.33
N GLU A 53 -11.26 9.13 -1.29
CA GLU A 53 -9.83 9.10 -0.98
C GLU A 53 -9.22 10.48 -0.71
N LEU A 54 -8.31 10.51 0.26
CA LEU A 54 -7.37 11.61 0.51
C LEU A 54 -5.96 11.06 0.41
N THR A 55 -5.19 11.59 -0.52
CA THR A 55 -3.89 11.03 -0.90
C THR A 55 -2.80 12.09 -0.99
N ILE A 56 -1.54 11.65 -0.83
CA ILE A 56 -0.35 12.44 -1.16
C ILE A 56 0.27 11.83 -2.42
N PRO A 57 0.39 12.58 -3.54
CA PRO A 57 1.02 12.10 -4.77
C PRO A 57 2.42 11.52 -4.51
N ASP A 58 2.75 10.41 -5.17
CA ASP A 58 4.02 9.68 -5.09
C ASP A 58 4.42 9.16 -3.70
N GLY A 59 3.64 9.43 -2.65
CA GLY A 59 4.04 9.19 -1.27
C GLY A 59 4.34 7.72 -0.97
N ALA A 60 3.53 6.78 -1.48
CA ALA A 60 3.74 5.36 -1.24
C ALA A 60 5.00 4.85 -1.95
N SER A 61 5.23 5.29 -3.20
CA SER A 61 6.47 4.98 -3.92
C SER A 61 7.71 5.53 -3.19
N VAL A 62 7.65 6.76 -2.68
CA VAL A 62 8.76 7.35 -1.92
C VAL A 62 9.00 6.61 -0.60
N VAL A 63 7.96 6.22 0.13
CA VAL A 63 8.13 5.51 1.42
C VAL A 63 8.62 4.08 1.21
N LEU A 64 8.02 3.33 0.28
CA LEU A 64 8.30 1.90 0.12
C LEU A 64 9.53 1.60 -0.75
N ARG A 65 9.94 2.53 -1.61
CA ARG A 65 11.04 2.32 -2.59
C ARG A 65 12.08 3.43 -2.56
N HIS A 66 11.93 4.43 -1.70
CA HIS A 66 12.82 5.60 -1.60
C HIS A 66 12.98 6.37 -2.91
N SER A 67 12.00 6.25 -3.82
CA SER A 67 11.99 6.93 -5.12
C SER A 67 10.54 7.15 -5.60
N PRO A 68 10.19 8.33 -6.13
CA PRO A 68 8.88 8.57 -6.75
C PRO A 68 8.57 7.60 -7.90
N SER A 69 9.60 7.20 -8.67
CA SER A 69 9.47 6.25 -9.77
C SER A 69 9.55 4.78 -9.33
N GLY A 70 9.64 4.52 -8.02
CA GLY A 70 9.71 3.17 -7.48
C GLY A 70 8.40 2.41 -7.71
N VAL A 71 8.49 1.22 -8.29
CA VAL A 71 7.33 0.39 -8.62
C VAL A 71 6.80 -0.28 -7.35
N VAL A 72 5.55 0.02 -6.98
CA VAL A 72 4.87 -0.58 -5.83
C VAL A 72 3.88 -1.63 -6.34
N PRO A 73 3.84 -2.85 -5.75
CA PRO A 73 2.89 -3.89 -6.13
C PRO A 73 1.46 -3.49 -5.76
N GLY A 74 0.50 -3.90 -6.59
CA GLY A 74 -0.93 -3.69 -6.42
C GLY A 74 -1.69 -4.99 -6.19
N LEU A 75 -2.88 -4.86 -5.60
CA LEU A 75 -3.76 -5.98 -5.26
C LEU A 75 -4.22 -6.80 -6.49
N ASN A 76 -4.32 -6.16 -7.65
CA ASN A 76 -4.72 -6.83 -8.89
C ASN A 76 -3.74 -7.91 -9.37
N ASP A 77 -2.49 -7.88 -8.89
CA ASP A 77 -1.49 -8.91 -9.20
C ASP A 77 -1.69 -10.18 -8.34
N TYR A 78 -2.57 -10.14 -7.33
CA TYR A 78 -2.82 -11.22 -6.37
C TYR A 78 -4.29 -11.65 -6.31
N PRO A 79 -4.94 -12.00 -7.44
CA PRO A 79 -6.37 -12.27 -7.48
C PRO A 79 -6.74 -13.44 -6.54
N GLY A 80 -7.60 -13.16 -5.55
CA GLY A 80 -8.03 -14.16 -4.56
C GLY A 80 -6.95 -14.58 -3.56
N ASN A 81 -5.76 -13.96 -3.61
CA ASN A 81 -4.62 -14.26 -2.75
C ASN A 81 -4.05 -12.99 -2.10
N HIS A 82 -4.94 -12.13 -1.62
CA HIS A 82 -4.62 -10.99 -0.76
C HIS A 82 -5.54 -11.01 0.45
N PRO A 83 -5.13 -10.43 1.60
CA PRO A 83 -6.02 -10.31 2.74
C PRO A 83 -7.17 -9.33 2.44
N PRO A 84 -8.27 -9.36 3.21
CA PRO A 84 -9.35 -8.38 3.07
C PRO A 84 -8.79 -6.96 3.25
N VAL A 85 -9.01 -6.10 2.27
CA VAL A 85 -8.43 -4.77 2.15
C VAL A 85 -9.02 -3.85 3.21
N PHE A 86 -10.34 -3.83 3.38
CA PHE A 86 -11.00 -2.91 4.30
C PHE A 86 -10.47 -3.01 5.76
N PRO A 87 -10.49 -4.19 6.43
CA PRO A 87 -10.01 -4.30 7.80
C PRO A 87 -8.50 -4.15 7.93
N VAL A 88 -7.72 -4.53 6.91
CA VAL A 88 -6.26 -4.33 6.91
C VAL A 88 -5.93 -2.85 6.79
N PHE A 89 -6.50 -2.16 5.80
CA PHE A 89 -6.30 -0.73 5.57
C PHE A 89 -6.57 0.10 6.83
N TRP A 90 -7.68 -0.16 7.53
CA TRP A 90 -8.05 0.54 8.76
C TRP A 90 -7.30 0.06 10.00
N GLY A 91 -6.80 -1.17 10.03
CA GLY A 91 -6.00 -1.68 11.14
C GLY A 91 -4.59 -1.08 11.22
N PHE A 92 -4.11 -0.48 10.12
CA PHE A 92 -2.78 0.13 10.02
C PHE A 92 -2.81 1.67 9.94
N ARG A 93 -3.99 2.28 10.02
CA ARG A 93 -4.19 3.73 10.11
C ARG A 93 -4.54 4.13 11.53
#